data_AF-A0A9P6RV89-F1
#
_entry.id   AF-A0A9P6RV89-F1
#
_cell.length_a   1.000
_cell.length_b   1.000
_cell.length_c   1.000
_cell.angle_alpha   90.00
_cell.angle_beta   90.00
_cell.angle_gamma   90.00
#
_symmetry.space_group_name_H-M   'P 1'
#
loop_
_entity.id
_entity.type
_entity.pdbx_description
1 polymer ?
#
loop_
_entity_poly.entity_id
_entity_poly.type
_entity_poly.pdbx_seq_one_letter_code
_entity_poly.pdbx_strand_id
1 'polypeptide(L)'
;MPPWYKRTLSSEEALGRANTHLDNARKTTDRRRAQKLCDDAKEALERMDISKSIKDHDQIIAAFRQHGDLLEKLGLSDEAQLSYSKADEL
;
A
#
# COMPACT_ATOMS: atom_id res chain seq x y z
N MET A 1 23.10 -17.55 -9.42
CA MET A 1 22.13 -16.57 -9.96
C MET A 1 22.11 -15.35 -9.04
N PRO A 2 22.04 -14.12 -9.57
CA PRO A 2 22.30 -12.89 -8.83
C PRO A 2 21.22 -12.55 -7.77
N PRO A 3 21.59 -11.86 -6.67
CA PRO A 3 20.76 -11.69 -5.45
C PRO A 3 19.61 -10.66 -5.54
N TRP A 4 19.17 -10.26 -6.73
CA TRP A 4 18.24 -9.12 -6.91
C TRP A 4 16.82 -9.51 -7.33
N TYR A 5 16.52 -10.79 -7.44
CA TYR A 5 15.14 -11.23 -7.64
C TYR A 5 14.41 -11.23 -6.30
N LYS A 6 14.10 -10.04 -5.76
CA LYS A 6 12.95 -9.95 -4.85
C LYS A 6 11.78 -10.47 -5.67
N ARG A 7 11.24 -11.63 -5.26
CA ARG A 7 10.14 -12.33 -5.93
C ARG A 7 9.04 -11.30 -6.18
N THR A 8 8.84 -10.88 -7.44
CA THR A 8 7.77 -9.95 -7.76
C THR A 8 6.46 -10.64 -7.42
N LEU A 9 5.66 -9.98 -6.60
CA LEU A 9 4.35 -10.51 -6.21
C LEU A 9 3.42 -10.32 -7.41
N SER A 10 2.60 -11.35 -7.67
CA SER A 10 1.49 -11.18 -8.61
C SER A 10 0.58 -10.06 -8.09
N SER A 11 -0.04 -9.31 -9.01
CA SER A 11 -0.97 -8.23 -8.69
C SER A 11 -1.94 -8.58 -7.56
N GLU A 12 -2.65 -9.69 -7.73
CA GLU A 12 -3.66 -10.15 -6.76
C GLU A 12 -3.07 -10.42 -5.38
N GLU A 13 -1.84 -10.94 -5.31
CA GLU A 13 -1.21 -11.31 -4.06
C GLU A 13 -0.63 -10.09 -3.32
N ALA A 14 -0.10 -9.11 -4.07
CA ALA A 14 0.31 -7.82 -3.54
C ALA A 14 -0.89 -7.03 -3.01
N LEU A 15 -1.95 -6.90 -3.80
CA LEU A 15 -3.19 -6.22 -3.43
C LEU A 15 -3.89 -6.91 -2.26
N GLY A 16 -3.93 -8.25 -2.25
CA GLY A 16 -4.52 -9.02 -1.15
C GLY A 16 -3.81 -8.77 0.17
N ARG A 17 -2.47 -8.75 0.16
CA ARG A 17 -1.67 -8.40 1.35
C ARG A 17 -1.88 -6.94 1.76
N ALA A 18 -1.78 -6.01 0.83
CA ALA A 18 -1.97 -4.59 1.10
C ALA A 18 -3.35 -4.31 1.72
N ASN A 19 -4.42 -4.84 1.14
CA ASN A 19 -5.77 -4.71 1.68
C ASN A 19 -5.92 -5.33 3.07
N THR A 20 -5.29 -6.49 3.31
CA THR A 20 -5.29 -7.12 4.63
C THR A 20 -4.58 -6.26 5.67
N HIS A 21 -3.45 -5.66 5.32
CA HIS A 21 -2.72 -4.76 6.21
C HIS A 21 -3.51 -3.48 6.48
N LEU A 22 -4.13 -2.89 5.46
CA LEU A 22 -5.00 -1.72 5.60
C LEU A 22 -6.23 -2.02 6.46
N ASP A 23 -6.92 -3.15 6.26
CA ASP A 23 -8.07 -3.53 7.09
C ASP A 23 -7.68 -3.69 8.57
N ASN A 24 -6.53 -4.34 8.84
CA ASN A 24 -6.00 -4.44 10.19
C ASN A 24 -5.60 -3.07 10.76
N ALA A 25 -5.06 -2.18 9.92
CA ALA A 25 -4.67 -0.82 10.32
C ALA A 25 -5.90 0.02 10.71
N ARG A 26 -7.05 -0.17 10.04
CA ARG A 26 -8.32 0.48 10.40
C ARG A 26 -8.88 -0.02 11.74
N LYS A 27 -8.66 -1.30 12.05
CA LYS A 27 -9.20 -1.94 13.26
C LYS A 27 -8.33 -1.73 14.50
N THR A 28 -7.05 -1.43 14.32
CA THR A 28 -6.14 -1.17 15.44
C THR A 28 -6.28 0.27 15.91
N THR A 29 -6.47 0.45 17.22
CA THR A 29 -6.45 1.76 17.88
C THR A 29 -5.03 2.26 18.15
N ASP A 30 -4.04 1.37 18.03
CA ASP A 30 -2.64 1.71 18.25
C ASP A 30 -2.04 2.36 17.00
N ARG A 31 -1.66 3.64 17.14
CA ARG A 31 -1.16 4.48 16.04
C ARG A 31 0.15 3.96 15.44
N ARG A 32 1.07 3.45 16.28
CA ARG A 32 2.33 2.86 15.79
C ARG A 32 2.07 1.59 15.00
N ARG A 33 1.13 0.76 15.45
CA ARG A 33 0.78 -0.49 14.79
C ARG A 33 0.06 -0.23 13.47
N ALA A 34 -0.83 0.75 13.43
CA ALA A 34 -1.50 1.18 12.22
C ALA A 34 -0.51 1.72 11.18
N GLN A 35 0.44 2.57 11.60
CA GLN A 35 1.50 3.10 10.73
C GLN A 35 2.38 1.99 10.16
N LYS A 36 2.77 1.01 10.98
CA LYS A 36 3.57 -0.13 10.51
C LYS A 36 2.82 -0.95 9.45
N LEU A 37 1.53 -1.22 9.68
CA LEU A 37 0.68 -1.93 8.72
C LEU A 37 0.52 -1.14 7.40
N CYS A 38 0.44 0.18 7.50
CA CYS A 38 0.50 1.10 6.37
C CYS A 38 1.81 0.90 5.57
N ASP A 39 2.98 0.96 6.22
CA ASP A 39 4.28 0.68 5.58
C ASP A 39 4.35 -0.71 4.93
N ASP A 40 3.87 -1.75 5.63
CA ASP A 40 3.81 -3.13 5.10
C ASP A 40 2.91 -3.21 3.85
N ALA A 41 1.77 -2.49 3.83
CA ALA A 41 0.88 -2.42 2.68
C ALA A 41 1.57 -1.75 1.49
N LYS A 42 2.26 -0.63 1.72
CA LYS A 42 3.04 0.08 0.71
C LYS A 42 4.16 -0.77 0.13
N GLU A 43 4.91 -1.48 0.98
CA GLU A 43 5.97 -2.37 0.51
C GLU A 43 5.41 -3.52 -0.35
N ALA A 44 4.25 -4.06 0.01
CA ALA A 44 3.58 -5.07 -0.80
C ALA A 44 3.20 -4.54 -2.19
N LEU A 45 2.67 -3.30 -2.26
CA LEU A 45 2.34 -2.63 -3.52
C LEU A 45 3.59 -2.30 -4.35
N GLU A 46 4.70 -1.87 -3.72
CA GLU A 46 5.96 -1.57 -4.43
C GLU A 46 6.66 -2.84 -4.98
N ARG A 47 6.38 -4.02 -4.40
CA ARG A 47 6.88 -5.32 -4.89
C ARG A 47 6.01 -5.94 -6.00
N MET A 48 4.94 -5.25 -6.38
CA MET A 48 4.00 -5.70 -7.38
C MET A 48 4.56 -5.57 -8.79
N ASP A 49 4.29 -6.56 -9.64
CA ASP A 49 4.67 -6.52 -11.05
C ASP A 49 3.67 -5.65 -11.84
N ILE A 50 3.90 -4.33 -11.84
CA ILE A 50 3.01 -3.34 -12.48
C ILE A 50 3.06 -3.41 -14.02
N SER A 51 4.00 -4.18 -14.57
CA SER A 51 4.25 -4.29 -16.01
C SER A 51 3.15 -5.01 -16.80
N LYS A 52 2.20 -5.68 -16.14
CA LYS A 52 1.28 -6.62 -16.82
C LYS A 52 -0.17 -6.14 -16.99
N SER A 53 -0.65 -5.09 -16.31
CA SER A 53 -2.03 -4.64 -16.52
C SER A 53 -2.37 -3.25 -16.02
N ILE A 54 -3.10 -2.51 -16.85
CA ILE A 54 -3.70 -1.19 -16.51
C ILE A 54 -4.80 -1.35 -15.45
N LYS A 55 -5.48 -2.50 -15.45
CA LYS A 55 -6.52 -2.82 -14.45
C LYS A 55 -5.95 -2.97 -13.04
N ASP A 56 -4.68 -3.29 -12.94
CA ASP A 56 -3.96 -3.42 -11.69
C ASP A 56 -3.45 -2.05 -11.19
N HIS A 57 -3.16 -1.12 -12.10
CA HIS A 57 -2.88 0.28 -11.76
C HIS A 57 -4.03 0.91 -10.98
N ASP A 58 -5.26 0.80 -11.46
CA ASP A 58 -6.43 1.40 -10.81
C ASP A 58 -6.62 0.88 -9.38
N GLN A 59 -6.38 -0.43 -9.18
CA GLN A 59 -6.42 -1.04 -7.85
C GLN A 59 -5.27 -0.60 -6.95
N ILE A 60 -4.08 -0.37 -7.49
CA ILE A 60 -2.95 0.21 -6.75
C ILE A 60 -3.29 1.64 -6.30
N ILE A 61 -3.80 2.48 -7.19
CA ILE A 61 -4.22 3.85 -6.88
C ILE A 61 -5.29 3.81 -5.78
N ALA A 62 -6.26 2.91 -5.89
CA ALA A 62 -7.29 2.72 -4.86
C ALA A 62 -6.68 2.29 -3.51
N ALA A 63 -5.70 1.38 -3.52
CA ALA A 63 -5.01 0.93 -2.30
C ALA A 63 -4.19 2.07 -1.66
N PHE A 64 -3.47 2.87 -2.44
CA PHE A 64 -2.75 4.04 -1.95
C PHE A 64 -3.70 5.14 -1.44
N ARG A 65 -4.88 5.31 -2.07
CA ARG A 65 -5.93 6.21 -1.54
C ARG A 65 -6.46 5.73 -0.20
N GLN A 66 -6.78 4.43 -0.08
CA GLN A 66 -7.21 3.86 1.19
C GLN A 66 -6.14 4.01 2.28
N HIS A 67 -4.87 3.87 1.91
CA HIS A 67 -3.73 4.10 2.78
C HIS A 67 -3.65 5.55 3.27
N GLY A 68 -3.81 6.53 2.37
CA GLY A 68 -3.86 7.94 2.72
C GLY A 68 -5.02 8.28 3.68
N ASP A 69 -6.22 7.77 3.41
CA ASP A 69 -7.41 7.97 4.25
C ASP A 69 -7.21 7.43 5.68
N LEU A 70 -6.49 6.32 5.77
CA LEU A 70 -6.14 5.68 7.03
C LEU A 70 -5.10 6.49 7.80
N LEU A 71 -4.06 6.98 7.14
CA LEU A 71 -3.08 7.89 7.74
C LEU A 71 -3.71 9.20 8.22
N GLU A 72 -4.67 9.74 7.46
CA GLU A 72 -5.43 10.92 7.86
C GLU A 72 -6.24 10.64 9.14
N LYS A 73 -6.92 9.49 9.22
CA LYS A 73 -7.62 9.05 10.45
C LYS A 73 -6.69 8.85 11.63
N LEU A 74 -5.45 8.43 11.38
CA LEU A 74 -4.43 8.32 12.41
C LEU A 74 -3.89 9.68 12.86
N GLY A 75 -4.19 10.77 12.15
CA GLY A 75 -3.67 12.11 12.38
C GLY A 75 -2.27 12.32 11.82
N LEU A 76 -1.84 11.48 10.87
CA LEU A 76 -0.58 11.56 10.11
C LEU A 76 -0.86 12.17 8.74
N SER A 77 -1.38 13.40 8.74
CA SER A 77 -1.83 14.09 7.52
C SER A 77 -0.69 14.33 6.52
N ASP A 78 0.53 14.60 6.99
CA ASP A 78 1.71 14.75 6.13
C ASP A 78 2.05 13.46 5.36
N GLU A 79 2.03 12.30 6.03
CA GLU A 79 2.29 11.01 5.39
C GLU A 79 1.11 10.58 4.49
N ALA A 80 -0.11 10.97 4.85
CA ALA A 80 -1.30 10.77 4.04
C ALA A 80 -1.19 11.49 2.70
N GLN A 81 -0.82 12.78 2.73
CA GLN A 81 -0.64 13.57 1.50
C GLN A 81 0.47 13.00 0.61
N LEU A 82 1.60 12.57 1.19
CA LEU A 82 2.65 11.89 0.42
C LEU A 82 2.14 10.60 -0.22
N SER A 83 1.29 9.84 0.48
CA SER A 83 0.68 8.63 -0.08
C SER A 83 -0.29 8.94 -1.21
N TYR A 84 -1.11 9.99 -1.07
CA TYR A 84 -2.03 10.44 -2.11
C TYR A 84 -1.28 10.94 -3.34
N SER A 85 -0.24 11.76 -3.18
CA SER A 85 0.58 12.22 -4.30
C SER A 85 1.22 11.04 -5.03
N LYS A 86 1.72 10.04 -4.30
CA LYS A 86 2.29 8.83 -4.90
C LYS A 86 1.24 7.96 -5.61
N ALA A 87 -0.02 8.00 -5.15
CA ALA A 87 -1.16 7.39 -5.82
C ALA A 87 -1.52 8.10 -7.13
N ASP A 88 -1.35 9.42 -7.18
CA ASP A 88 -1.67 10.25 -8.35
C ASP A 88 -0.55 10.20 -9.41
N GLU A 89 0.69 9.90 -8.97
CA GLU A 89 1.86 9.71 -9.84
C GLU A 89 1.91 8.34 -10.55
N LEU A 90 1.17 7.35 -10.05
CA LEU A 90 1.03 6.00 -10.62
C LEU A 90 -0.09 5.97 -11.66
#